data_AF-A0A7C7GF94-F1
#
_entry.id   AF-A0A7C7GF94-F1
#
_cell.length_a   1.000
_cell.length_b   1.000
_cell.length_c   1.000
_cell.angle_alpha   90.00
_cell.angle_beta   90.00
_cell.angle_gamma   90.00
#
_symmetry.space_group_name_H-M   'P 1'
#
loop_
_entity.id
_entity.type
_entity.pdbx_description
1 polymer ?
#
loop_
_entity_poly.entity_id
_entity_poly.type
_entity_poly.pdbx_seq_one_letter_code
_entity_poly.pdbx_strand_id
1 'polypeptide(L)'
;MQAPKLKGMFRNVRTTPRSFVFKSRHLSDDRPDWDERKRRIEQEIAKENGDVSPDIDGPSKIRFSRNSRSNSIKTSARKANLRVVLIGVVLLFVTYRILVWAEETEFGKMLEFIRDNG
;
A
#
# COMPACT_ATOMS: atom_id res chain seq x y z
N MET A 1 29.89 -21.19 2.68
CA MET A 1 30.29 -22.01 3.84
C MET A 1 29.34 -21.69 4.99
N GLN A 2 28.67 -22.68 5.56
CA GLN A 2 27.69 -22.48 6.64
C GLN A 2 28.43 -22.43 7.99
N ALA A 3 28.25 -21.36 8.76
CA ALA A 3 28.95 -21.21 10.04
C ALA A 3 28.41 -22.20 11.10
N PRO A 4 29.29 -22.85 11.89
CA PRO A 4 28.89 -23.79 12.93
C PRO A 4 28.06 -23.09 14.01
N LYS A 5 27.02 -23.78 14.52
CA LYS A 5 26.14 -23.26 15.58
C LYS A 5 26.89 -23.23 16.91
N LEU A 6 27.05 -22.03 17.49
CA LEU A 6 27.68 -21.84 18.80
C LEU A 6 26.77 -22.41 19.91
N LYS A 7 27.31 -23.26 20.78
CA LYS A 7 26.62 -23.79 21.98
C LYS A 7 26.92 -22.91 23.20
N GLY A 8 26.00 -22.88 24.18
CA GLY A 8 26.19 -22.20 25.47
C GLY A 8 25.85 -20.70 25.46
N MET A 9 26.66 -19.89 26.15
CA MET A 9 26.42 -18.44 26.36
C MET A 9 26.32 -17.63 25.06
N PHE A 10 26.89 -18.13 23.97
CA PHE A 10 26.86 -17.47 22.66
C PHE A 10 25.75 -17.96 21.72
N ARG A 11 24.80 -18.76 22.21
CA ARG A 11 23.62 -19.18 21.43
C ARG A 11 22.80 -17.98 20.95
N ASN A 12 22.80 -16.89 21.72
CA ASN A 12 22.12 -15.63 21.36
C ASN A 12 23.00 -14.67 20.55
N VAL A 13 24.27 -15.01 20.30
CA VAL A 13 25.12 -14.20 19.43
C VAL A 13 24.82 -14.56 17.99
N ARG A 14 24.48 -13.54 17.20
CA ARG A 14 24.21 -13.70 15.77
C ARG A 14 25.47 -14.22 15.09
N THR A 15 25.42 -15.46 14.59
CA THR A 15 26.52 -16.09 13.85
C THR A 15 26.67 -15.53 12.43
N THR A 16 25.65 -14.83 11.93
CA THR A 16 25.68 -14.13 10.65
C THR A 16 26.00 -12.66 10.86
N PRO A 17 27.02 -12.09 10.20
CA PRO A 17 27.27 -10.65 10.26
C PRO A 17 26.06 -9.88 9.73
N ARG A 18 25.85 -8.66 10.25
CA ARG A 18 24.85 -7.75 9.69
C ARG A 18 25.27 -7.41 8.26
N SER A 19 24.51 -7.88 7.27
CA SER A 19 24.70 -7.45 5.88
C SER A 19 24.16 -6.03 5.73
N PHE A 20 24.99 -5.10 5.24
CA PHE A 20 24.52 -3.80 4.79
C PHE A 20 23.91 -3.96 3.40
N VAL A 21 22.59 -3.91 3.33
CA VAL A 21 21.87 -3.84 2.05
C VAL A 21 21.64 -2.37 1.75
N PHE A 22 22.34 -1.86 0.73
CA PHE A 22 22.13 -0.50 0.26
C PHE A 22 20.78 -0.43 -0.47
N LYS A 23 19.80 0.22 0.15
CA LYS A 23 18.52 0.55 -0.49
C LYS A 23 18.58 2.01 -0.91
N SER A 24 18.64 2.28 -2.21
CA SER A 24 18.62 3.66 -2.67
C SER A 24 17.19 4.22 -2.50
N ARG A 25 17.10 5.47 -2.04
CA ARG A 25 15.82 6.13 -1.74
C ARG A 25 14.94 6.36 -2.99
N HIS A 26 15.53 6.22 -4.17
CA HIS A 26 14.91 6.47 -5.46
C HIS A 26 14.66 5.19 -6.27
N LEU A 27 15.10 4.03 -5.80
CA LEU A 27 14.85 2.75 -6.45
C LEU A 27 13.94 1.92 -5.56
N SER A 28 12.75 1.61 -6.08
CA SER A 28 11.85 0.64 -5.46
C SER A 28 12.56 -0.72 -5.34
N ASP A 29 12.43 -1.36 -4.17
CA ASP A 29 13.02 -2.67 -3.84
C ASP A 29 12.27 -3.83 -4.51
N ASP A 30 11.13 -3.54 -5.14
CA ASP A 30 10.49 -4.43 -6.11
C ASP A 30 11.52 -4.68 -7.20
N ARG A 31 11.84 -5.94 -7.53
CA ARG A 31 12.47 -6.30 -8.81
C ARG A 31 11.37 -6.30 -9.85
N PRO A 32 11.06 -5.18 -10.52
CA PRO A 32 9.93 -5.15 -11.42
C PRO A 32 10.48 -5.63 -12.77
N ASP A 33 9.75 -6.53 -13.41
CA ASP A 33 9.95 -6.85 -14.81
C ASP A 33 11.22 -7.66 -15.17
N TRP A 34 12.16 -7.98 -14.27
CA TRP A 34 13.37 -8.73 -14.67
C TRP A 34 13.04 -10.15 -15.12
N ASP A 35 12.27 -10.91 -14.34
CA ASP A 35 11.92 -12.28 -14.69
C ASP A 35 10.98 -12.32 -15.90
N GLU A 36 10.12 -11.31 -16.05
CA GLU A 36 9.24 -11.17 -17.20
C GLU A 36 10.03 -10.79 -18.47
N ARG A 37 11.00 -9.88 -18.34
CA ARG A 37 11.91 -9.48 -19.42
C ARG A 37 12.85 -10.62 -19.80
N LYS A 38 13.35 -11.40 -18.84
CA LYS A 38 14.14 -12.61 -19.08
C LYS A 38 13.34 -13.64 -19.87
N ARG A 39 12.09 -13.89 -19.47
CA ARG A 39 11.18 -14.80 -20.20
C ARG A 39 10.89 -14.32 -21.62
N ARG A 40 10.70 -13.02 -21.84
CA ARG A 40 10.52 -12.47 -23.20
C ARG A 40 11.77 -12.64 -24.05
N ILE A 41 12.95 -12.34 -23.50
CA ILE A 41 14.23 -12.50 -24.19
C ILE A 41 14.50 -13.98 -24.52
N GLU A 42 14.24 -14.90 -23.58
CA GLU A 42 14.37 -16.33 -23.81
C GLU A 42 13.42 -16.83 -24.92
N GLN A 43 12.20 -16.29 -24.99
CA GLN A 43 11.25 -16.58 -26.07
C GLN A 43 11.69 -15.98 -27.42
N GLU A 44 12.27 -14.79 -27.43
CA GLU A 44 12.84 -14.18 -28.64
C GLU A 44 14.04 -14.97 -29.17
N ILE A 45 14.95 -15.40 -28.29
CA ILE A 45 16.10 -16.25 -28.63
C ILE A 45 15.65 -17.63 -29.11
N ALA A 46 14.62 -18.22 -28.49
CA ALA A 46 14.06 -19.50 -28.94
C ALA A 46 13.42 -19.39 -30.33
N LYS A 47 12.81 -18.24 -30.65
CA LYS A 47 12.30 -17.93 -32.01
C LYS A 47 13.43 -17.72 -33.01
N GLU A 48 14.51 -17.03 -32.61
CA GLU A 48 15.69 -16.80 -33.45
C GLU A 48 16.45 -18.11 -33.76
N ASN A 49 16.54 -19.02 -32.78
CA ASN A 49 17.17 -20.32 -32.92
C ASN A 49 16.32 -21.36 -33.70
N GLY A 50 15.14 -20.97 -34.19
CA GLY A 50 14.38 -21.73 -35.18
C GLY A 50 13.61 -22.96 -34.68
N ASP A 51 13.36 -23.09 -33.37
CA ASP A 51 12.76 -24.31 -32.79
C ASP A 51 11.22 -24.28 -32.67
N VAL A 52 10.52 -23.39 -33.39
CA VAL A 52 9.05 -23.45 -33.51
C VAL A 52 8.60 -22.99 -34.89
N SER A 53 7.78 -23.83 -35.52
CA SER A 53 7.19 -23.70 -36.86
C SER A 53 6.53 -22.33 -37.14
N PRO A 54 6.57 -21.85 -38.41
CA PRO A 54 6.15 -20.49 -38.73
C PRO A 54 4.64 -20.46 -39.02
N ASP A 55 3.86 -19.85 -38.12
CA ASP A 55 2.64 -19.17 -38.54
C ASP A 55 2.93 -17.67 -38.56
N ILE A 56 3.10 -17.18 -39.79
CA ILE A 56 3.28 -15.77 -40.15
C ILE A 56 1.91 -15.09 -40.02
N ASP A 57 1.79 -14.06 -39.17
CA ASP A 57 1.33 -12.76 -39.65
C ASP A 57 1.40 -11.62 -38.63
N GLY A 58 2.11 -10.57 -39.03
CA GLY A 58 1.90 -9.20 -38.55
C GLY A 58 3.10 -8.53 -37.86
N PRO A 59 3.53 -7.32 -38.28
CA PRO A 59 4.53 -6.55 -37.56
C PRO A 59 4.00 -6.21 -36.16
N SER A 60 4.73 -6.60 -35.12
CA SER A 60 4.40 -6.38 -33.73
C SER A 60 4.21 -4.88 -33.47
N LYS A 61 2.95 -4.44 -33.46
CA LYS A 61 2.57 -3.06 -33.14
C LYS A 61 2.93 -2.84 -31.67
N ILE A 62 4.05 -2.17 -31.41
CA ILE A 62 4.50 -1.80 -30.06
C ILE A 62 3.40 -0.97 -29.40
N ARG A 63 2.55 -1.64 -28.60
CA ARG A 63 1.52 -0.99 -27.81
C ARG A 63 2.14 -0.59 -26.48
N PHE A 64 2.49 0.68 -26.34
CA PHE A 64 2.77 1.27 -25.04
C PHE A 64 1.47 1.28 -24.21
N SER A 65 1.22 0.21 -23.47
CA SER A 65 0.09 0.15 -22.52
C SER A 65 0.39 1.03 -21.32
N ARG A 66 0.16 2.34 -21.49
CA ARG A 66 0.32 3.38 -20.46
C ARG A 66 -0.66 3.23 -19.27
N ASN A 67 -1.46 2.17 -19.25
CA ASN A 67 -2.64 2.06 -18.39
C ASN A 67 -2.48 1.14 -17.16
N SER A 68 -1.41 0.36 -17.05
CA SER A 68 -1.27 -0.56 -15.90
C SER A 68 -0.91 0.15 -14.58
N ARG A 69 -0.12 1.23 -14.64
CA ARG A 69 0.28 2.00 -13.42
C ARG A 69 -0.82 2.91 -12.86
N SER A 70 -1.86 3.23 -13.62
CA SER A 70 -2.94 4.12 -13.16
C SER A 70 -3.92 3.41 -12.21
N ASN A 71 -4.14 2.11 -12.41
CA ASN A 71 -5.14 1.37 -11.64
C ASN A 71 -4.68 1.02 -10.21
N SER A 72 -3.38 0.85 -9.98
CA SER A 72 -2.84 0.60 -8.63
C SER A 72 -2.84 1.84 -7.74
N ILE A 73 -2.70 3.04 -8.32
CA ILE A 73 -2.76 4.32 -7.58
C ILE A 73 -4.20 4.63 -7.16
N LYS A 74 -5.19 4.35 -8.02
CA LYS A 74 -6.61 4.62 -7.73
C LYS A 74 -7.15 3.79 -6.57
N THR A 75 -6.64 2.57 -6.35
CA THR A 75 -7.11 1.69 -5.28
C THR A 75 -6.44 1.99 -3.93
N SER A 76 -5.20 2.51 -3.92
CA SER A 76 -4.52 2.91 -2.69
C SER A 76 -5.11 4.20 -2.10
N ALA A 77 -5.49 5.17 -2.93
CA ALA A 77 -6.13 6.42 -2.50
C ALA A 77 -7.48 6.19 -1.79
N ARG A 78 -8.26 5.20 -2.24
CA ARG A 78 -9.57 4.86 -1.64
C ARG A 78 -9.44 4.37 -0.19
N LYS A 79 -8.37 3.65 0.14
CA LYS A 79 -8.14 3.13 1.50
C LYS A 79 -7.71 4.22 2.49
N ALA A 80 -7.00 5.25 2.03
CA ALA A 80 -6.63 6.39 2.87
C ALA A 80 -7.86 7.25 3.23
N ASN A 81 -8.76 7.48 2.27
CA ASN A 81 -9.94 8.32 2.47
C ASN A 81 -10.98 7.70 3.41
N LEU A 82 -11.04 6.37 3.51
CA LEU A 82 -11.98 5.68 4.39
C LEU A 82 -11.77 6.03 5.88
N ARG A 83 -10.51 6.20 6.30
CA ARG A 83 -10.19 6.59 7.69
C ARG A 83 -10.71 7.99 8.01
N VAL A 84 -10.55 8.92 7.08
CA VAL A 84 -11.02 10.31 7.24
C VAL A 84 -12.54 10.35 7.31
N VAL A 85 -13.23 9.58 6.45
CA VAL A 85 -14.70 9.46 6.50
C VAL A 85 -15.15 8.86 7.84
N LEU A 86 -14.48 7.80 8.31
CA LEU A 86 -14.81 7.18 9.61
C LEU A 86 -14.62 8.16 10.77
N ILE A 87 -13.51 8.91 10.79
CA ILE A 87 -13.27 9.95 11.80
C ILE A 87 -14.36 11.03 11.73
N GLY A 88 -14.74 11.47 10.53
CA GLY A 88 -15.81 12.45 10.33
C GLY A 88 -17.16 12.00 10.87
N VAL A 89 -17.54 10.74 10.62
CA VAL A 89 -18.80 10.15 11.14
C VAL A 89 -18.76 10.07 12.68
N VAL A 90 -17.63 9.65 13.27
CA VAL A 90 -17.47 9.61 14.73
C VAL A 90 -17.59 11.00 15.34
N LEU A 91 -16.96 12.02 14.74
CA LEU A 91 -17.06 13.40 15.21
C LEU A 91 -18.50 13.93 15.15
N LEU A 92 -19.22 13.68 14.06
CA LEU A 92 -20.64 14.03 13.92
C LEU A 92 -21.52 13.36 14.99
N PHE A 93 -21.24 12.10 15.31
CA PHE A 93 -21.96 11.40 16.36
C PHE A 93 -21.68 11.99 17.74
N VAL A 94 -20.42 12.31 18.05
CA VAL A 94 -20.03 12.93 19.32
C VAL A 94 -20.68 14.30 19.48
N THR A 95 -20.64 15.16 18.47
CA THR A 95 -21.27 16.49 18.54
C THR A 95 -22.78 16.39 18.72
N TYR A 96 -23.44 15.46 18.01
CA TYR A 96 -24.86 15.17 18.21
C TYR A 96 -25.16 14.73 19.66
N ARG A 97 -24.36 13.82 20.22
CA ARG A 97 -24.52 13.37 21.61
C ARG A 97 -24.30 14.48 22.62
N ILE A 98 -23.35 15.39 22.38
CA ILE A 98 -23.12 16.56 23.24
C ILE A 98 -24.33 17.50 23.19
N LEU A 99 -24.92 17.73 22.01
CA LEU A 99 -26.09 18.60 21.85
C LEU A 99 -27.30 18.03 22.62
N VAL A 100 -27.60 16.75 22.43
CA VAL A 100 -28.67 16.07 23.17
C VAL A 100 -28.40 16.07 24.68
N TRP A 101 -27.14 15.84 25.08
CA TRP A 101 -26.76 15.91 26.48
C TRP A 101 -26.90 17.33 27.06
N ALA A 102 -26.61 18.36 26.28
CA ALA A 102 -26.78 19.76 26.67
C ALA A 102 -28.27 20.15 26.79
N GLU A 103 -29.15 19.56 26.00
CA GLU A 103 -30.61 19.69 26.16
C GLU A 103 -31.11 19.01 27.44
N GLU A 104 -30.53 17.85 27.80
CA GLU A 104 -30.91 17.10 29.01
C GLU A 104 -30.30 17.66 30.31
N THR A 105 -29.15 18.33 30.24
CA THR A 105 -28.50 18.98 31.39
C THR A 105 -29.04 20.40 31.60
N GLU A 106 -28.86 20.94 32.80
CA GLU A 106 -29.49 22.17 33.32
C GLU A 106 -29.32 23.46 32.49
N PHE A 107 -28.59 23.42 31.37
CA PHE A 107 -28.49 24.50 30.40
C PHE A 107 -29.83 24.84 29.74
N GLY A 108 -30.69 23.87 29.46
CA GLY A 108 -32.04 24.14 28.96
C GLY A 108 -32.88 24.97 29.95
N LYS A 109 -32.84 24.58 31.23
CA LYS A 109 -33.51 25.32 32.32
C LYS A 109 -32.88 26.69 32.59
N MET A 110 -31.55 26.80 32.48
CA MET A 110 -30.83 28.06 32.66
C MET A 110 -31.10 29.04 31.50
N LEU A 111 -31.21 28.55 30.26
CA LEU A 111 -31.59 29.34 29.09
C LEU A 111 -33.05 29.79 29.15
N GLU A 112 -33.97 28.93 29.58
CA GLU A 112 -35.36 29.35 29.84
C GLU A 112 -35.44 30.36 30.98
N PHE A 113 -34.69 30.16 32.06
CA PHE A 113 -34.63 31.12 33.18
C PHE A 113 -34.12 32.49 32.74
N ILE A 114 -33.10 32.56 31.87
CA ILE A 114 -32.60 33.82 31.32
C ILE A 114 -33.60 34.44 30.33
N ARG A 115 -34.34 33.63 29.56
CA ARG A 115 -35.41 34.12 28.66
C ARG A 115 -36.59 34.69 29.43
N ASP A 116 -36.96 34.06 30.54
CA ASP A 116 -38.17 34.41 31.29
C ASP A 116 -37.92 35.51 32.36
N ASN A 117 -36.66 35.71 32.79
CA ASN A 117 -36.26 36.74 33.77
C ASN A 117 -35.30 37.82 33.24
N GLY A 118 -35.00 37.83 31.94
CA GLY A 118 -34.27 38.91 31.26
C GLY A 118 -35.23 39.87 30.56
#